data_AF-A0A7J3B716-F1
#
_entry.id   AF-A0A7J3B716-F1
#
_cell.length_a   1.000
_cell.length_b   1.000
_cell.length_c   1.000
_cell.angle_alpha   90.00
_cell.angle_beta   90.00
_cell.angle_gamma   90.00
#
_symmetry.space_group_name_H-M   'P 1'
#
loop_
_entity.id
_entity.type
_entity.pdbx_description
1 polymer ?
#
loop_
_entity_poly.entity_id
_entity_poly.type
_entity_poly.pdbx_seq_one_letter_code
_entity_poly.pdbx_strand_id
1 'polypeptide(L)'
;MRCMDIRYPDIAEYRFILDALCGNIFPSFPRFRCEAVASLSEGLEADISFVPAPLAVAKSESHLILSSGSIFSYFSGPIIVAPREEYTELYVPRDDFYSVFFARVFMPGISIKEGDDYPSLLEPRLAILRSPFPYPKIDLYSSWASVASNLPIPIYCGIIRKEMEEAKRIAEDAIRASVKYALNNSDLLIKEIAHIHDVKNVDLLKRVVLNFVNKNTLSMAQEEVEAIQALKRAMDEKHVVLDDLSPL
;
A
#
# COMPACT_ATOMS: atom_id res chain seq x y z
N MET A 1 10.02 -6.70 -27.23
CA MET A 1 9.19 -6.34 -26.05
C MET A 1 9.54 -4.94 -25.61
N ARG A 2 8.53 -4.08 -25.43
CA ARG A 2 8.70 -2.71 -24.91
C ARG A 2 9.12 -2.77 -23.43
N CYS A 3 9.97 -1.83 -22.99
CA CYS A 3 10.26 -1.63 -21.58
C CYS A 3 9.03 -1.03 -20.88
N MET A 4 8.65 -1.54 -19.71
CA MET A 4 7.53 -1.00 -18.93
C MET A 4 8.03 -0.14 -17.78
N ASP A 5 7.35 0.97 -17.53
CA ASP A 5 7.64 1.85 -16.39
C ASP A 5 6.79 1.44 -15.18
N ILE A 6 7.44 1.25 -14.02
CA ILE A 6 6.80 0.97 -12.73
C ILE A 6 7.02 2.16 -11.80
N ARG A 7 5.94 2.66 -11.20
CA ARG A 7 6.02 3.58 -10.05
C ARG A 7 5.41 2.97 -8.80
N TYR A 8 6.02 3.24 -7.66
CA TYR A 8 5.59 2.68 -6.38
C TYR A 8 5.98 3.61 -5.22
N PRO A 9 5.24 3.60 -4.09
CA PRO A 9 5.62 4.38 -2.92
C PRO A 9 6.90 3.82 -2.32
N ASP A 10 7.79 4.70 -1.87
CA ASP A 10 9.10 4.33 -1.31
C ASP A 10 8.97 3.72 0.11
N ILE A 11 8.38 2.54 0.18
CA ILE A 11 8.19 1.75 1.40
C ILE A 11 8.95 0.42 1.33
N ALA A 12 9.28 -0.11 2.50
CA ALA A 12 10.09 -1.32 2.65
C ALA A 12 9.52 -2.52 1.87
N GLU A 13 8.20 -2.71 1.87
CA GLU A 13 7.52 -3.82 1.21
C GLU A 13 7.68 -3.78 -0.30
N TYR A 14 7.55 -2.61 -0.93
CA TYR A 14 7.72 -2.51 -2.37
C TYR A 14 9.19 -2.53 -2.80
N ARG A 15 10.10 -1.99 -2.00
CA ARG A 15 11.53 -2.26 -2.21
C ARG A 15 11.81 -3.76 -2.13
N PHE A 16 11.26 -4.43 -1.14
CA PHE A 16 11.39 -5.88 -0.98
C PHE A 16 10.83 -6.67 -2.17
N ILE A 17 9.62 -6.33 -2.64
CA ILE A 17 8.95 -7.04 -3.73
C ILE A 17 9.61 -6.77 -5.08
N LEU A 18 10.01 -5.52 -5.36
CA LEU A 18 10.38 -5.08 -6.70
C LEU A 18 11.88 -5.10 -6.97
N ASP A 19 12.75 -5.21 -5.96
CA ASP A 19 14.21 -5.14 -6.13
C ASP A 19 14.74 -6.03 -7.26
N ALA A 20 14.37 -7.32 -7.24
CA ALA A 20 14.80 -8.28 -8.26
C ALA A 20 14.26 -7.96 -9.67
N LEU A 21 13.02 -7.47 -9.74
CA LEU A 21 12.39 -7.06 -11.01
C LEU A 21 13.12 -5.85 -11.61
N CYS A 22 13.40 -4.86 -10.78
CA CYS A 22 14.06 -3.60 -11.17
C CYS A 22 15.56 -3.80 -11.45
N GLY A 23 16.19 -4.78 -10.79
CA GLY A 23 17.54 -5.26 -11.06
C GLY A 23 17.66 -6.10 -12.34
N ASN A 24 16.55 -6.35 -13.05
CA ASN A 24 16.49 -7.17 -14.26
C ASN A 24 17.06 -8.60 -14.06
N ILE A 25 16.84 -9.19 -12.89
CA ILE A 25 17.31 -10.54 -12.54
C ILE A 25 16.66 -11.62 -13.44
N PHE A 26 15.49 -11.32 -14.03
CA PHE A 26 14.71 -12.27 -14.81
C PHE A 26 14.75 -11.97 -16.32
N PRO A 27 15.72 -12.53 -17.09
CA PRO A 27 15.87 -12.23 -18.51
C PRO A 27 14.72 -12.75 -19.39
N SER A 28 13.89 -13.65 -18.86
CA SER A 28 12.68 -14.16 -19.55
C SER A 28 11.52 -13.16 -19.57
N PHE A 29 11.59 -12.10 -18.76
CA PHE A 29 10.57 -11.05 -18.68
C PHE A 29 11.01 -9.78 -19.42
N PRO A 30 10.07 -8.87 -19.76
CA PRO A 30 10.44 -7.56 -20.28
C PRO A 30 11.31 -6.80 -19.27
N ARG A 31 12.04 -5.81 -19.76
CA ARG A 31 12.72 -4.87 -18.86
C ARG A 31 11.69 -3.99 -18.17
N PHE A 32 11.93 -3.74 -16.89
CA PHE A 32 11.14 -2.81 -16.09
C PHE A 32 12.03 -1.68 -15.63
N ARG A 33 11.58 -0.45 -15.83
CA ARG A 33 12.19 0.74 -15.24
C ARG A 33 11.37 1.13 -14.03
N CYS A 34 11.97 1.08 -12.86
CA CYS A 34 11.25 1.33 -11.62
C CYS A 34 11.67 2.65 -11.00
N GLU A 35 10.71 3.41 -10.52
CA GLU A 35 10.90 4.68 -9.82
C GLU A 35 10.12 4.64 -8.50
N ALA A 36 10.85 4.80 -7.39
CA ALA A 36 10.27 4.94 -6.06
C ALA A 36 9.83 6.40 -5.85
N VAL A 37 8.65 6.60 -5.30
CA VAL A 37 8.04 7.90 -5.05
C VAL A 37 8.00 8.16 -3.55
N ALA A 38 8.62 9.26 -3.11
CA ALA A 38 8.73 9.61 -1.70
C ALA A 38 7.63 10.58 -1.23
N SER A 39 6.90 11.18 -2.18
CA SER A 39 5.89 12.21 -1.91
C SER A 39 4.63 11.99 -2.74
N LEU A 40 3.45 12.14 -2.14
CA LEU A 40 2.16 12.08 -2.87
C LEU A 40 2.09 13.06 -4.05
N SER A 41 2.75 14.21 -3.92
CA SER A 41 2.84 15.25 -4.96
C SER A 41 3.60 14.85 -6.22
N GLU A 42 4.48 13.84 -6.15
CA GLU A 42 5.27 13.36 -7.30
C GLU A 42 4.44 12.49 -8.26
N GLY A 43 3.29 12.00 -7.79
CA GLY A 43 2.33 11.20 -8.57
C GLY A 43 2.82 9.78 -8.87
N LEU A 44 1.89 8.82 -8.87
CA LEU A 44 2.21 7.41 -9.10
C LEU A 44 1.96 6.97 -10.55
N GLU A 45 1.70 7.88 -11.50
CA GLU A 45 1.35 7.54 -12.89
C GLU A 45 2.50 6.89 -13.68
N ALA A 46 2.31 5.66 -14.14
CA ALA A 46 3.25 4.93 -15.00
C ALA A 46 2.50 3.88 -15.84
N ASP A 47 3.21 2.97 -16.52
CA ASP A 47 2.60 1.80 -17.17
C ASP A 47 1.95 0.90 -16.12
N ILE A 48 2.68 0.68 -15.02
CA ILE A 48 2.23 -0.02 -13.83
C ILE A 48 2.47 0.88 -12.62
N SER A 49 1.48 1.01 -11.77
CA SER A 49 1.56 1.82 -10.56
C SER A 49 1.16 0.98 -9.36
N PHE A 50 1.93 1.03 -8.29
CA PHE A 50 1.50 0.54 -6.99
C PHE A 50 0.99 1.73 -6.20
N VAL A 51 -0.30 1.71 -5.85
CA VAL A 51 -0.99 2.86 -5.26
C VAL A 51 -1.83 2.44 -4.05
N PRO A 52 -2.15 3.36 -3.12
CA PRO A 52 -3.14 3.07 -2.09
C PRO A 52 -4.42 2.51 -2.67
N ALA A 53 -5.00 1.50 -2.05
CA ALA A 53 -6.15 0.79 -2.61
C ALA A 53 -7.36 1.68 -2.93
N PRO A 54 -7.70 2.73 -2.14
CA PRO A 54 -8.78 3.65 -2.52
C PRO A 54 -8.48 4.37 -3.85
N LEU A 55 -7.22 4.76 -4.10
CA LEU A 55 -6.81 5.37 -5.36
C LEU A 55 -6.88 4.37 -6.52
N ALA A 56 -6.50 3.10 -6.29
CA ALA A 56 -6.65 2.05 -7.30
C ALA A 56 -8.12 1.84 -7.70
N VAL A 57 -9.02 1.82 -6.72
CA VAL A 57 -10.47 1.68 -6.93
C VAL A 57 -11.03 2.89 -7.68
N ALA A 58 -10.65 4.11 -7.29
CA ALA A 58 -11.07 5.33 -7.98
C ALA A 58 -10.62 5.38 -9.46
N LYS A 59 -9.55 4.66 -9.80
CA LYS A 59 -9.02 4.52 -11.16
C LYS A 59 -9.59 3.33 -11.94
N SER A 60 -10.60 2.61 -11.44
CA SER A 60 -11.11 1.37 -12.08
C SER A 60 -11.64 1.57 -13.50
N GLU A 61 -11.99 2.80 -13.89
CA GLU A 61 -12.46 3.11 -15.24
C GLU A 61 -11.32 3.17 -16.27
N SER A 62 -10.11 3.54 -15.87
CA SER A 62 -8.94 3.65 -16.77
C SER A 62 -7.86 2.61 -16.52
N HIS A 63 -7.92 1.90 -15.39
CA HIS A 63 -6.91 0.91 -15.00
C HIS A 63 -7.53 -0.43 -14.62
N LEU A 64 -6.73 -1.49 -14.74
CA LEU A 64 -7.01 -2.83 -14.25
C LEU A 64 -6.15 -3.07 -13.00
N ILE A 65 -6.73 -3.70 -11.98
CA ILE A 65 -5.98 -4.12 -10.80
C ILE A 65 -5.20 -5.40 -11.12
N LEU A 66 -3.93 -5.42 -10.70
CA LEU A 66 -3.04 -6.57 -10.76
C LEU A 66 -3.34 -7.52 -9.60
N SER A 67 -3.45 -8.80 -9.91
CA SER A 67 -3.64 -9.88 -8.93
C SER A 67 -2.39 -10.13 -8.09
N SER A 68 -1.21 -9.66 -8.51
CA SER A 68 0.08 -9.87 -7.83
C SER A 68 0.73 -8.56 -7.44
N GLY A 69 1.47 -8.56 -6.34
CA GLY A 69 2.20 -7.42 -5.79
C GLY A 69 1.35 -6.53 -4.88
N SER A 70 0.05 -6.80 -4.76
CA SER A 70 -0.84 -6.05 -3.87
C SER A 70 -0.66 -6.48 -2.40
N ILE A 71 -0.89 -5.53 -1.48
CA ILE A 71 -0.63 -5.67 -0.06
C ILE A 71 -1.93 -5.46 0.72
N PHE A 72 -2.20 -6.38 1.65
CA PHE A 72 -3.39 -6.39 2.49
C PHE A 72 -3.02 -6.50 3.96
N SER A 73 -3.84 -5.90 4.83
CA SER A 73 -3.76 -6.10 6.28
C SER A 73 -4.86 -7.04 6.75
N TYR A 74 -4.50 -8.01 7.61
CA TYR A 74 -5.45 -8.89 8.26
C TYR A 74 -5.64 -8.42 9.70
N PHE A 75 -6.88 -8.08 10.05
CA PHE A 75 -7.29 -7.73 11.41
C PHE A 75 -6.59 -6.50 12.02
N SER A 76 -6.03 -5.59 11.20
CA SER A 76 -5.49 -4.32 11.67
C SER A 76 -5.69 -3.22 10.64
N GLY A 77 -6.38 -2.14 11.01
CA GLY A 77 -6.58 -0.95 10.18
C GLY A 77 -5.62 0.16 10.56
N PRO A 78 -5.76 1.35 9.94
CA PRO A 78 -5.04 2.54 10.41
C PRO A 78 -5.21 2.72 11.91
N ILE A 79 -4.12 3.11 12.56
CA ILE A 79 -4.06 3.32 13.99
C ILE A 79 -4.07 4.80 14.26
N ILE A 80 -5.00 5.25 15.10
CA ILE A 80 -4.94 6.58 15.68
C ILE A 80 -4.18 6.52 16.99
N VAL A 81 -3.21 7.41 17.13
CA VAL A 81 -2.49 7.63 18.38
C VAL A 81 -2.86 9.02 18.88
N ALA A 82 -3.55 9.11 20.01
CA ALA A 82 -4.13 10.38 20.44
C ALA A 82 -4.09 10.58 21.96
N PRO A 83 -3.78 11.79 22.46
CA PRO A 83 -3.83 12.10 23.89
C PRO A 83 -5.26 12.13 24.45
N ARG A 84 -6.28 12.19 23.58
CA ARG A 84 -7.70 12.30 23.92
C ARG A 84 -8.56 11.59 22.87
N GLU A 85 -9.78 11.23 23.24
CA GLU A 85 -10.72 10.49 22.37
C GLU A 85 -11.37 11.37 21.30
N GLU A 86 -11.48 12.68 21.53
CA GLU A 86 -12.13 13.62 20.59
C GLU A 86 -11.10 14.50 19.87
N TYR A 87 -11.20 14.55 18.54
CA TYR A 87 -10.34 15.37 17.68
C TYR A 87 -11.07 15.72 16.38
N THR A 88 -10.76 16.89 15.85
CA THR A 88 -11.24 17.39 14.54
C THR A 88 -10.13 17.38 13.49
N GLU A 89 -8.92 17.01 13.88
CA GLU A 89 -7.71 17.06 13.08
C GLU A 89 -6.81 15.87 13.40
N LEU A 90 -6.23 15.28 12.36
CA LEU A 90 -5.23 14.21 12.45
C LEU A 90 -3.99 14.59 11.63
N TYR A 91 -2.82 14.33 12.19
CA TYR A 91 -1.54 14.43 11.51
C TYR A 91 -1.17 13.09 10.90
N VAL A 92 -0.84 13.10 9.61
CA VAL A 92 -0.43 11.93 8.84
C VAL A 92 1.00 12.16 8.35
N PRO A 93 1.93 11.20 8.56
CA PRO A 93 3.28 11.32 8.04
C PRO A 93 3.30 11.46 6.52
N ARG A 94 4.30 12.19 6.01
CA ARG A 94 4.44 12.47 4.57
C ARG A 94 4.49 11.21 3.69
N ASP A 95 5.05 10.13 4.21
CA ASP A 95 5.21 8.84 3.54
C ASP A 95 4.04 7.87 3.79
N ASP A 96 3.00 8.30 4.50
CA ASP A 96 1.81 7.50 4.78
C ASP A 96 0.69 7.81 3.78
N PHE A 97 0.89 7.30 2.57
CA PHE A 97 -0.06 7.46 1.47
C PHE A 97 -1.42 6.90 1.89
N TYR A 98 -1.45 5.66 2.37
CA TYR A 98 -2.68 4.92 2.66
C TYR A 98 -3.59 5.61 3.68
N SER A 99 -3.05 6.10 4.81
CA SER A 99 -3.86 6.74 5.85
C SER A 99 -4.59 7.98 5.37
N VAL A 100 -3.98 8.78 4.48
CA VAL A 100 -4.63 9.95 3.88
C VAL A 100 -5.89 9.54 3.12
N PHE A 101 -5.78 8.55 2.22
CA PHE A 101 -6.94 8.08 1.44
C PHE A 101 -7.97 7.38 2.31
N PHE A 102 -7.55 6.59 3.30
CA PHE A 102 -8.48 5.91 4.20
C PHE A 102 -9.30 6.92 5.00
N ALA A 103 -8.68 7.95 5.57
CA ALA A 103 -9.40 8.97 6.34
C ALA A 103 -10.44 9.71 5.50
N ARG A 104 -10.11 10.04 4.25
CA ARG A 104 -11.05 10.70 3.33
C ARG A 104 -12.29 9.85 3.04
N VAL A 105 -12.15 8.53 3.00
CA VAL A 105 -13.28 7.61 2.82
C VAL A 105 -14.03 7.40 4.14
N PHE A 106 -13.34 7.08 5.24
CA PHE A 106 -13.99 6.52 6.44
C PHE A 106 -14.18 7.52 7.59
N MET A 107 -13.54 8.68 7.53
CA MET A 107 -13.58 9.70 8.58
C MET A 107 -14.00 11.07 8.02
N PRO A 108 -15.18 11.17 7.37
CA PRO A 108 -15.63 12.44 6.80
C PRO A 108 -15.73 13.51 7.89
N GLY A 109 -15.19 14.70 7.60
CA GLY A 109 -15.20 15.85 8.51
C GLY A 109 -13.97 15.98 9.41
N ILE A 110 -13.06 15.01 9.42
CA ILE A 110 -11.75 15.17 10.05
C ILE A 110 -10.78 15.87 9.10
N SER A 111 -10.13 16.94 9.57
CA SER A 111 -9.06 17.60 8.84
C SER A 111 -7.79 16.75 8.87
N ILE A 112 -7.18 16.51 7.71
CA ILE A 112 -5.91 15.79 7.60
C ILE A 112 -4.80 16.79 7.30
N LYS A 113 -3.75 16.77 8.11
CA LYS A 113 -2.54 17.56 7.92
C LYS A 113 -1.34 16.65 7.77
N GLU A 114 -0.43 17.00 6.85
CA GLU A 114 0.87 16.36 6.80
C GLU A 114 1.68 16.76 8.05
N GLY A 115 2.27 15.79 8.73
CA GLY A 115 3.17 16.03 9.86
C GLY A 115 3.31 14.84 10.81
N ASP A 116 4.27 14.94 11.72
CA ASP A 116 4.59 13.92 12.73
C ASP A 116 4.15 14.37 14.16
N ASP A 117 2.94 14.92 14.29
CA ASP A 117 2.38 15.38 15.58
C ASP A 117 1.15 14.54 16.01
N TYR A 118 0.56 14.84 17.16
CA TYR A 118 -0.61 14.16 17.71
C TYR A 118 -1.84 15.07 17.75
N PRO A 119 -3.07 14.55 17.56
CA PRO A 119 -3.42 13.16 17.24
C PRO A 119 -2.88 12.70 15.88
N SER A 120 -2.25 11.52 15.84
CA SER A 120 -1.63 10.98 14.63
C SER A 120 -2.47 9.85 14.05
N LEU A 121 -2.55 9.76 12.73
CA LEU A 121 -3.12 8.62 12.01
C LEU A 121 -2.01 7.92 11.22
N LEU A 122 -1.82 6.63 11.50
CA LEU A 122 -0.71 5.84 10.99
C LEU A 122 -1.21 4.56 10.29
N GLU A 123 -0.61 4.25 9.15
CA GLU A 123 -0.72 2.95 8.50
C GLU A 123 -0.31 1.86 9.51
N PRO A 124 -0.97 0.68 9.54
CA PRO A 124 -0.62 -0.40 10.47
C PRO A 124 0.89 -0.69 10.57
N ARG A 125 1.57 -0.66 9.42
CA ARG A 125 3.02 -0.82 9.29
C ARG A 125 3.81 0.22 10.07
N LEU A 126 3.51 1.50 9.85
CA LEU A 126 4.17 2.62 10.54
C LEU A 126 3.87 2.59 12.04
N ALA A 127 2.65 2.22 12.43
CA ALA A 127 2.28 2.07 13.83
C ALA A 127 3.13 1.00 14.54
N ILE A 128 3.50 -0.08 13.87
CA ILE A 128 4.39 -1.11 14.43
C ILE A 128 5.84 -0.60 14.50
N LEU A 129 6.35 0.01 13.41
CA LEU A 129 7.75 0.46 13.32
C LEU A 129 8.07 1.62 14.27
N ARG A 130 7.11 2.51 14.52
CA ARG A 130 7.28 3.70 15.37
C ARG A 130 6.94 3.47 16.85
N SER A 131 6.46 2.28 17.21
CA SER A 131 6.17 1.89 18.59
C SER A 131 7.45 1.83 19.43
N PRO A 132 7.42 2.18 20.74
CA PRO A 132 6.26 2.57 21.54
C PRO A 132 5.83 4.03 21.37
N PHE A 133 4.54 4.28 21.60
CA PHE A 133 3.96 5.63 21.58
C PHE A 133 3.68 6.15 22.99
N PRO A 134 3.66 7.48 23.20
CA PRO A 134 3.34 8.10 24.48
C PRO A 134 1.83 8.12 24.79
N TYR A 135 0.96 7.81 23.82
CA TYR A 135 -0.49 7.90 23.96
C TYR A 135 -1.22 6.60 23.58
N PRO A 136 -2.49 6.42 24.00
CA PRO A 136 -3.31 5.29 23.60
C PRO A 136 -3.46 5.13 22.08
N LYS A 137 -3.63 3.88 21.66
CA LYS A 137 -3.86 3.48 20.27
C LYS A 137 -5.33 3.10 20.07
N ILE A 138 -5.93 3.58 18.99
CA ILE A 138 -7.27 3.21 18.53
C ILE A 138 -7.11 2.57 17.15
N ASP A 139 -7.50 1.31 17.00
CA ASP A 139 -7.46 0.60 15.73
C ASP A 139 -8.77 0.82 14.96
N LEU A 140 -8.68 1.36 13.74
CA LEU A 140 -9.83 1.62 12.87
C LEU A 140 -10.30 0.38 12.07
N TYR A 141 -9.79 -0.82 12.36
CA TYR A 141 -10.25 -2.07 11.75
C TYR A 141 -11.76 -2.27 11.91
N SER A 142 -12.35 -1.88 13.05
CA SER A 142 -13.81 -1.99 13.25
C SER A 142 -14.62 -1.17 12.24
N SER A 143 -14.11 -0.02 11.81
CA SER A 143 -14.74 0.82 10.79
C SER A 143 -14.75 0.14 9.43
N TRP A 144 -13.71 -0.65 9.13
CA TRP A 144 -13.66 -1.49 7.93
C TRP A 144 -14.55 -2.73 8.06
N ALA A 145 -14.46 -3.43 9.19
CA ALA A 145 -15.19 -4.67 9.44
C ALA A 145 -16.71 -4.49 9.31
N SER A 146 -17.23 -3.31 9.66
CA SER A 146 -18.65 -2.98 9.53
C SER A 146 -19.15 -2.90 8.09
N VAL A 147 -18.30 -2.53 7.13
CA VAL A 147 -18.65 -2.42 5.69
C VAL A 147 -18.23 -3.62 4.86
N ALA A 148 -17.25 -4.40 5.36
CA ALA A 148 -16.61 -5.47 4.61
C ALA A 148 -16.69 -6.84 5.29
N SER A 149 -17.47 -7.01 6.36
CA SER A 149 -17.73 -8.31 7.01
C SER A 149 -16.46 -9.06 7.42
N ASN A 150 -15.49 -8.36 8.03
CA ASN A 150 -14.18 -8.90 8.45
C ASN A 150 -13.26 -9.39 7.32
N LEU A 151 -13.50 -9.00 6.07
CA LEU A 151 -12.52 -9.22 4.99
C LEU A 151 -11.17 -8.54 5.30
N PRO A 152 -10.06 -8.94 4.67
CA PRO A 152 -8.80 -8.23 4.78
C PRO A 152 -8.93 -6.79 4.27
N ILE A 153 -8.14 -5.87 4.81
CA ILE A 153 -8.09 -4.48 4.37
C ILE A 153 -7.14 -4.36 3.18
N PRO A 154 -7.59 -3.90 2.00
CA PRO A 154 -6.71 -3.53 0.92
C PRO A 154 -5.88 -2.30 1.33
N ILE A 155 -4.55 -2.42 1.41
CA ILE A 155 -3.67 -1.28 1.72
C ILE A 155 -3.17 -0.65 0.41
N TYR A 156 -2.47 -1.45 -0.40
CA TYR A 156 -1.93 -1.02 -1.68
C TYR A 156 -2.27 -2.05 -2.76
N CYS A 157 -2.59 -1.55 -3.96
CA CYS A 157 -2.85 -2.39 -5.12
C CYS A 157 -1.91 -1.99 -6.27
N GLY A 158 -1.40 -3.01 -6.98
CA GLY A 158 -0.84 -2.79 -8.30
C GLY A 158 -1.96 -2.51 -9.30
N ILE A 159 -1.78 -1.51 -10.16
CA ILE A 159 -2.67 -1.18 -11.26
C ILE A 159 -1.88 -1.08 -12.56
N ILE A 160 -2.50 -1.44 -13.68
CA ILE A 160 -1.96 -1.30 -15.03
C ILE A 160 -3.00 -0.58 -15.89
N ARG A 161 -2.56 0.29 -16.80
CA ARG A 161 -3.48 1.02 -17.68
C ARG A 161 -4.28 0.05 -18.57
N LYS A 162 -5.58 0.30 -18.77
CA LYS A 162 -6.47 -0.62 -19.52
C LYS A 162 -6.01 -0.87 -20.95
N GLU A 163 -5.42 0.13 -21.61
CA GLU A 163 -4.86 -0.04 -22.95
C GLU A 163 -3.65 -1.00 -23.01
N MET A 164 -3.13 -1.43 -21.86
CA MET A 164 -2.07 -2.41 -21.71
C MET A 164 -2.57 -3.77 -21.18
N GLU A 165 -3.87 -4.06 -21.31
CA GLU A 165 -4.47 -5.32 -20.85
C GLU A 165 -3.72 -6.56 -21.34
N GLU A 166 -3.26 -6.57 -22.60
CA GLU A 166 -2.46 -7.68 -23.16
C GLU A 166 -1.14 -7.93 -22.40
N ALA A 167 -0.55 -6.89 -21.81
CA ALA A 167 0.68 -6.98 -21.01
C ALA A 167 0.41 -7.38 -19.55
N LYS A 168 -0.83 -7.31 -19.07
CA LYS A 168 -1.21 -7.54 -17.67
C LYS A 168 -0.68 -8.88 -17.15
N ARG A 169 -0.94 -9.97 -17.88
CA ARG A 169 -0.52 -11.31 -17.45
C ARG A 169 1.00 -11.43 -17.33
N ILE A 170 1.74 -10.86 -18.29
CA ILE A 170 3.22 -10.88 -18.28
C ILE A 170 3.75 -10.08 -17.09
N ALA A 171 3.16 -8.92 -16.82
CA ALA A 171 3.49 -8.11 -15.64
C ALA A 171 3.23 -8.89 -14.34
N GLU A 172 2.07 -9.53 -14.22
CA GLU A 172 1.72 -10.33 -13.04
C GLU A 172 2.66 -11.52 -12.82
N ASP A 173 3.02 -12.22 -13.89
CA ASP A 173 3.97 -13.33 -13.83
C ASP A 173 5.36 -12.86 -13.40
N ALA A 174 5.80 -11.69 -13.88
CA ALA A 174 7.09 -11.10 -13.53
C ALA A 174 7.12 -10.61 -12.07
N ILE A 175 6.08 -9.91 -11.62
CA ILE A 175 5.92 -9.48 -10.22
C ILE A 175 5.89 -10.70 -9.31
N ARG A 176 5.14 -11.76 -9.66
CA ARG A 176 5.08 -12.99 -8.87
C ARG A 176 6.46 -13.67 -8.76
N ALA A 177 7.24 -13.70 -9.83
CA ALA A 177 8.61 -14.21 -9.79
C ALA A 177 9.49 -13.38 -8.84
N SER A 178 9.34 -12.05 -8.87
CA SER A 178 10.05 -11.13 -7.98
C SER A 178 9.68 -11.33 -6.51
N VAL A 179 8.39 -11.45 -6.17
CA VAL A 179 7.92 -11.76 -4.81
C VAL A 179 8.50 -13.10 -4.33
N LYS A 180 8.48 -14.16 -5.16
CA LYS A 180 9.07 -15.46 -4.80
C LYS A 180 10.56 -15.35 -4.52
N TYR A 181 11.28 -14.62 -5.37
CA TYR A 181 12.70 -14.35 -5.16
C TYR A 181 12.92 -13.62 -3.83
N ALA A 182 12.13 -12.59 -3.56
CA ALA A 182 12.26 -11.79 -2.35
C ALA A 182 12.06 -12.62 -1.07
N LEU A 183 11.00 -13.43 -1.03
CA LEU A 183 10.72 -14.33 0.09
C LEU A 183 11.86 -15.35 0.31
N ASN A 184 12.43 -15.90 -0.76
CA ASN A 184 13.55 -16.84 -0.68
C ASN A 184 14.89 -16.20 -0.29
N ASN A 185 15.03 -14.88 -0.48
CA ASN A 185 16.25 -14.12 -0.17
C ASN A 185 16.02 -13.08 0.94
N SER A 186 15.03 -13.33 1.81
CA SER A 186 14.52 -12.30 2.72
C SER A 186 15.57 -11.69 3.64
N ASP A 187 16.51 -12.49 4.17
CA ASP A 187 17.56 -12.00 5.07
C ASP A 187 18.52 -10.99 4.41
N LEU A 188 18.82 -11.17 3.12
CA LEU A 188 19.70 -10.26 2.38
C LEU A 188 18.97 -8.95 2.11
N LEU A 189 17.78 -9.04 1.48
CA LEU A 189 17.02 -7.87 1.07
C LEU A 189 16.60 -7.01 2.27
N ILE A 190 16.20 -7.62 3.39
CA ILE A 190 15.83 -6.85 4.58
C ILE A 190 17.02 -6.06 5.15
N LYS A 191 18.25 -6.58 5.08
CA LYS A 191 19.43 -5.83 5.52
C LYS A 191 19.72 -4.65 4.60
N GLU A 192 19.58 -4.83 3.30
CA GLU A 192 19.77 -3.76 2.31
C GLU A 192 18.71 -2.66 2.49
N ILE A 193 17.45 -3.04 2.65
CA ILE A 193 16.35 -2.11 2.91
C ILE A 193 16.55 -1.39 4.24
N ALA A 194 16.96 -2.09 5.31
CA ALA A 194 17.26 -1.47 6.59
C ALA A 194 18.36 -0.41 6.46
N HIS A 195 19.38 -0.66 5.64
CA HIS A 195 20.44 0.30 5.37
C HIS A 195 19.93 1.52 4.60
N ILE A 196 19.10 1.32 3.56
CA ILE A 196 18.52 2.40 2.74
C ILE A 196 17.63 3.32 3.58
N HIS A 197 16.83 2.76 4.49
CA HIS A 197 15.86 3.52 5.29
C HIS A 197 16.36 3.86 6.72
N ASP A 198 17.65 3.68 7.01
CA ASP A 198 18.26 3.89 8.34
C ASP A 198 17.50 3.21 9.51
N VAL A 199 16.99 1.99 9.26
CA VAL A 199 16.21 1.24 10.26
C VAL A 199 17.15 0.44 11.15
N LYS A 200 17.24 0.85 12.43
CA LYS A 200 18.12 0.20 13.42
C LYS A 200 17.67 -1.19 13.82
N ASN A 201 16.36 -1.42 13.92
CA ASN A 201 15.80 -2.70 14.35
C ASN A 201 15.42 -3.57 13.14
N VAL A 202 16.44 -4.24 12.58
CA VAL A 202 16.30 -5.09 11.38
C VAL A 202 15.33 -6.25 11.60
N ASP A 203 15.31 -6.85 12.80
CA ASP A 203 14.39 -7.95 13.13
C ASP A 203 12.93 -7.49 13.15
N LEU A 204 12.66 -6.29 13.67
CA LEU A 204 11.33 -5.69 13.61
C LEU A 204 10.93 -5.38 12.17
N LEU A 205 11.84 -4.81 11.36
CA LEU A 205 11.60 -4.57 9.94
C LEU A 205 11.24 -5.86 9.21
N LYS A 206 12.00 -6.94 9.44
CA LYS A 206 11.71 -8.26 8.86
C LYS A 206 10.30 -8.73 9.21
N ARG A 207 9.92 -8.65 10.49
CA ARG A 207 8.59 -9.06 10.95
C ARG A 207 7.49 -8.25 10.28
N VAL A 208 7.69 -6.93 10.17
CA VAL A 208 6.74 -6.02 9.53
C VAL A 208 6.59 -6.35 8.05
N VAL A 209 7.68 -6.42 7.30
CA VAL A 209 7.64 -6.72 5.86
C VAL A 209 6.98 -8.07 5.61
N LEU A 210 7.34 -9.12 6.35
CA LEU A 210 6.77 -10.46 6.16
C LEU A 210 5.33 -10.61 6.66
N ASN A 211 4.85 -9.69 7.51
CA ASN A 211 3.44 -9.63 7.89
C ASN A 211 2.57 -9.20 6.69
N PHE A 212 3.06 -8.24 5.90
CA PHE A 212 2.34 -7.66 4.76
C PHE A 212 2.67 -8.32 3.42
N VAL A 213 3.89 -8.82 3.24
CA VAL A 213 4.35 -9.52 2.04
C VAL A 213 4.30 -11.02 2.28
N ASN A 214 3.29 -11.68 1.70
CA ASN A 214 3.02 -13.08 1.95
C ASN A 214 2.46 -13.80 0.70
N LYS A 215 1.88 -14.99 0.88
CA LYS A 215 1.32 -15.78 -0.24
C LYS A 215 0.26 -15.03 -1.05
N ASN A 216 -0.49 -14.12 -0.42
CA ASN A 216 -1.56 -13.36 -1.09
C ASN A 216 -0.98 -12.17 -1.89
N THR A 217 0.28 -11.79 -1.62
CA THR A 217 1.04 -10.88 -2.48
C THR A 217 1.49 -11.56 -3.78
N LEU A 218 1.67 -12.89 -3.81
CA LEU A 218 1.97 -13.63 -5.05
C LEU A 218 0.79 -13.63 -6.01
N SER A 219 -0.40 -13.77 -5.46
CA SER A 219 -1.68 -13.75 -6.14
C SER A 219 -2.76 -13.54 -5.09
N MET A 220 -3.65 -12.58 -5.32
CA MET A 220 -4.87 -12.41 -4.54
C MET A 220 -5.66 -13.73 -4.55
N ALA A 221 -6.21 -14.09 -3.39
CA ALA A 221 -7.28 -15.07 -3.29
C ALA A 221 -8.64 -14.36 -3.37
N GLN A 222 -9.71 -15.15 -3.25
CA GLN A 222 -11.08 -14.67 -3.41
C GLN A 222 -11.44 -13.59 -2.38
N GLU A 223 -10.98 -13.74 -1.14
CA GLU A 223 -11.24 -12.77 -0.05
C GLU A 223 -10.65 -11.39 -0.34
N GLU A 224 -9.46 -11.32 -0.96
CA GLU A 224 -8.84 -10.03 -1.33
C GLU A 224 -9.58 -9.36 -2.48
N VAL A 225 -10.07 -10.15 -3.45
CA VAL A 225 -10.92 -9.62 -4.53
C VAL A 225 -12.23 -9.07 -3.96
N GLU A 226 -12.86 -9.80 -3.05
CA GLU A 226 -14.07 -9.36 -2.36
C GLU A 226 -13.83 -8.12 -1.50
N ALA A 227 -12.65 -8.02 -0.86
CA ALA A 227 -12.26 -6.85 -0.10
C ALA A 227 -12.16 -5.61 -0.98
N ILE A 228 -11.53 -5.71 -2.15
CA ILE A 228 -11.48 -4.59 -3.12
C ILE A 228 -12.89 -4.19 -3.56
N GLN A 229 -13.78 -5.15 -3.80
CA GLN A 229 -15.17 -4.86 -4.16
C GLN A 229 -15.94 -4.20 -3.01
N ALA A 230 -15.69 -4.61 -1.76
CA ALA A 230 -16.27 -3.98 -0.58
C ALA A 230 -15.78 -2.53 -0.43
N LEU A 231 -14.50 -2.27 -0.67
CA LEU A 231 -13.96 -0.92 -0.68
C LEU A 231 -14.62 -0.06 -1.76
N LYS A 232 -14.82 -0.61 -2.98
CA LYS A 232 -15.54 0.09 -4.05
C LYS A 232 -16.96 0.47 -3.64
N ARG A 233 -17.74 -0.48 -3.10
CA ARG A 233 -19.09 -0.20 -2.61
C ARG A 233 -19.11 0.87 -1.53
N ALA A 234 -18.20 0.79 -0.56
CA ALA A 234 -18.11 1.78 0.52
C ALA A 234 -17.76 3.19 -0.01
N MET A 235 -16.91 3.29 -1.04
CA MET A 235 -16.60 4.56 -1.69
C MET A 235 -17.79 5.10 -2.50
N ASP A 236 -18.48 4.23 -3.24
CA ASP A 236 -19.66 4.60 -4.04
C ASP A 236 -20.81 5.10 -3.15
N GLU A 237 -21.09 4.42 -2.02
CA GLU A 237 -22.11 4.80 -1.03
C GLU A 237 -21.83 6.16 -0.38
N LYS A 238 -20.56 6.52 -0.24
CA LYS A 238 -20.11 7.78 0.34
C LYS A 238 -19.88 8.87 -0.69
N HIS A 239 -20.13 8.59 -1.97
CA HIS A 239 -19.91 9.50 -3.10
C HIS A 239 -18.48 10.06 -3.17
N VAL A 240 -17.48 9.26 -2.81
CA VAL A 240 -16.06 9.67 -2.86
C VAL A 240 -15.61 9.70 -4.31
N VAL A 241 -15.22 10.86 -4.83
CA VAL A 241 -14.66 11.02 -6.19
C VAL A 241 -13.14 11.16 -6.16
N LEU A 242 -12.48 11.01 -7.31
CA LEU A 242 -11.02 11.13 -7.42
C LEU A 242 -10.50 12.49 -6.90
N ASP A 243 -11.26 13.57 -7.11
CA ASP A 243 -10.90 14.91 -6.64
C ASP A 243 -10.81 14.96 -5.12
N ASP A 244 -11.71 14.26 -4.41
CA ASP A 244 -11.68 14.10 -2.95
C ASP A 244 -10.45 13.32 -2.47
N LEU A 245 -9.77 12.63 -3.39
CA LEU A 245 -8.59 11.81 -3.16
C LEU A 245 -7.30 12.44 -3.74
N SER A 246 -7.35 13.69 -4.23
CA SER A 246 -6.16 14.41 -4.70
C SER A 246 -5.10 14.58 -3.60
N PRO A 247 -3.79 14.59 -3.89
CA PRO A 247 -2.77 14.93 -2.89
C PRO A 247 -3.13 16.21 -2.11
N LEU A 248 -2.72 16.28 -0.83
CA LEU A 248 -2.94 17.42 0.07
C LEU A 248 -2.56 18.77 -0.56
#